data_AF-A0A1Y4GGU3-F1
#
_entry.id   AF-A0A1Y4GGU3-F1
#
_cell.length_a   1.000
_cell.length_b   1.000
_cell.length_c   1.000
_cell.angle_alpha   90.00
_cell.angle_beta   90.00
_cell.angle_gamma   90.00
#
_symmetry.space_group_name_H-M   'P 1'
#
loop_
_entity.id
_entity.type
_entity.pdbx_description
1 polymer ?
#
loop_
_entity_poly.entity_id
_entity_poly.type
_entity_poly.pdbx_seq_one_letter_code
_entity_poly.pdbx_strand_id
1 'polypeptide(L)'
;MNETTSTTHGGTAADATHYQTLAQQPIEIMQRLMTKEQFLGFCHGNVVKYALRCGHKDDPAKEMEKVRQYADWYVSAARGETIDPMKKAQVETIGPGCYLYAAPKAHGTEKSAEAPSPDPEQKSWIDCVKEFNKAYDVPTLPGPALRYVEYLDTLATQAELINEEINELNVAFDDWMGGGDAKVAILDAICDSIYVLIGLALKMGFNLDAAFREVHRSNMSKLGEDGKPIKRDDGKVLKGPNFTPPNLEPYI
;
A
#
# COMPACT_ATOMS: atom_id res chain seq x y z
N MET A 1 -6.86 4.41 47.31
CA MET A 1 -7.00 5.69 46.58
C MET A 1 -5.63 6.13 46.14
N ASN A 2 -5.38 6.13 44.83
CA ASN A 2 -4.68 7.16 44.06
C ASN A 2 -4.29 6.57 42.71
N GLU A 3 -5.21 6.70 41.76
CA GLU A 3 -4.93 6.62 40.33
C GLU A 3 -3.95 7.74 39.98
N THR A 4 -2.81 7.37 39.39
CA THR A 4 -1.89 8.34 38.81
C THR A 4 -2.15 8.34 37.31
N THR A 5 -2.94 9.32 36.86
CA THR A 5 -3.23 9.55 35.45
C THR A 5 -1.96 10.08 34.75
N SER A 6 -1.32 9.21 33.96
CA SER A 6 -0.26 9.62 33.03
C SER A 6 -0.92 10.25 31.80
N THR A 7 -0.93 11.58 31.74
CA THR A 7 -1.38 12.34 30.58
C THR A 7 -0.27 12.36 29.52
N THR A 8 -0.38 11.47 28.53
CA THR A 8 0.46 11.45 27.33
C THR A 8 0.16 12.68 26.47
N HIS A 9 1.07 13.66 26.44
CA HIS A 9 0.97 14.84 25.58
C HIS A 9 1.50 14.49 24.18
N GLY A 10 0.64 14.52 23.16
CA GLY A 10 1.01 14.32 21.76
C GLY A 10 1.76 15.53 21.21
N GLY A 11 2.81 15.30 20.42
CA GLY A 11 3.63 16.36 19.83
C GLY A 11 3.16 16.86 18.46
N THR A 12 1.93 16.52 18.06
CA THR A 12 1.31 17.04 16.83
C THR A 12 0.71 18.41 17.09
N ALA A 13 0.50 19.23 16.06
CA ALA A 13 -0.14 20.55 16.22
C ALA A 13 -1.53 20.47 16.88
N ALA A 14 -2.23 19.34 16.72
CA ALA A 14 -3.52 19.08 17.34
C ALA A 14 -3.42 18.81 18.86
N ASP A 15 -2.30 18.26 19.33
CA ASP A 15 -2.17 17.73 20.70
C ASP A 15 -1.25 18.59 21.61
N ALA A 16 -0.60 19.61 21.05
CA ALA A 16 0.25 20.52 21.80
C ALA A 16 -0.62 21.54 22.59
N THR A 17 -0.80 21.29 23.88
CA THR A 17 -1.61 22.08 24.83
C THR A 17 -1.27 23.58 24.86
N HIS A 18 -0.08 23.97 24.40
CA HIS A 18 0.38 25.37 24.36
C HIS A 18 -0.07 26.17 23.13
N TYR A 19 -0.65 25.52 22.10
CA TYR A 19 -1.15 26.20 20.90
C TYR A 19 -2.68 26.21 20.80
N GLN A 20 -3.37 25.37 21.56
CA GLN A 20 -4.84 25.33 21.64
C GLN A 20 -5.47 26.59 22.26
N THR A 21 -4.66 27.44 22.89
CA THR A 21 -5.09 28.71 23.51
C THR A 21 -4.96 29.92 22.57
N LEU A 22 -4.38 29.76 21.37
CA LEU A 22 -4.19 30.83 20.42
C LEU A 22 -5.28 30.79 19.34
N ALA A 23 -5.84 31.96 19.01
CA ALA A 23 -6.85 32.09 17.95
C ALA A 23 -6.30 31.79 16.54
N GLN A 24 -4.98 31.81 16.35
CA GLN A 24 -4.27 31.39 15.14
C GLN A 24 -3.05 30.56 15.52
N GLN A 25 -2.84 29.46 14.79
CA GLN A 25 -1.68 28.59 14.98
C GLN A 25 -0.43 29.24 14.37
N PRO A 26 0.78 29.04 14.94
CA PRO A 26 1.99 29.67 14.40
C PRO A 26 2.24 29.40 12.92
N ILE A 27 1.88 28.22 12.41
CA ILE A 27 2.00 27.87 10.99
C ILE A 27 1.09 28.71 10.09
N GLU A 28 -0.07 29.13 10.58
CA GLU A 28 -0.98 30.03 9.85
C GLU A 28 -0.41 31.44 9.72
N ILE A 29 0.31 31.87 10.76
CA ILE A 29 1.01 33.15 10.75
C ILE A 29 2.22 33.06 9.81
N MET A 30 2.99 31.98 9.89
CA MET A 30 4.18 31.77 9.05
C MET A 30 3.83 31.71 7.56
N GLN A 31 2.76 31.00 7.17
CA GLN A 31 2.35 30.94 5.74
C GLN A 31 1.91 32.30 5.17
N ARG A 32 1.46 33.24 6.02
CA ARG A 32 1.08 34.60 5.60
C ARG A 32 2.25 35.56 5.53
N LEU A 33 3.23 35.41 6.41
CA LEU A 33 4.34 36.35 6.55
C LEU A 33 5.59 35.98 5.74
N MET A 34 5.78 34.70 5.44
CA MET A 34 6.94 34.22 4.68
C MET A 34 6.71 34.35 3.18
N THR A 35 7.78 34.56 2.41
CA THR A 35 7.73 34.31 0.97
C THR A 35 7.51 32.82 0.70
N LYS A 36 7.08 32.48 -0.52
CA LYS A 36 6.87 31.08 -0.91
C LYS A 36 8.14 30.25 -0.69
N GLU A 37 9.30 30.75 -1.09
CA GLU A 37 10.59 30.07 -0.96
C GLU A 37 10.98 29.89 0.51
N GLN A 38 10.76 30.91 1.35
CA GLN A 38 11.03 30.85 2.79
C GLN A 38 10.15 29.80 3.47
N PHE A 39 8.87 29.75 3.10
CA PHE A 39 7.93 28.80 3.68
C PHE A 39 8.21 27.35 3.23
N LEU A 40 8.56 27.14 1.96
CA LEU A 40 9.03 25.85 1.45
C LEU A 40 10.31 25.41 2.14
N GLY A 41 11.28 26.33 2.31
CA GLY A 41 12.52 26.07 3.05
C GLY A 41 12.27 25.70 4.51
N PHE A 42 11.31 26.38 5.17
CA PHE A 42 10.89 26.04 6.53
C PHE A 42 10.30 24.61 6.61
N CYS A 43 9.41 24.24 5.68
CA CYS A 43 8.83 22.90 5.66
C CYS A 43 9.90 21.82 5.43
N HIS A 44 10.77 22.02 4.43
CA HIS A 44 11.87 21.11 4.12
C HIS A 44 12.85 20.95 5.29
N GLY A 45 13.23 22.05 5.94
CA GLY A 45 14.11 22.00 7.11
C GLY A 45 13.50 21.18 8.26
N ASN A 46 12.18 21.24 8.45
CA ASN A 46 11.50 20.43 9.46
C ASN A 46 11.46 18.93 9.09
N VAL A 47 11.25 18.59 7.81
CA VAL A 47 11.37 17.20 7.31
C VAL A 47 12.72 16.61 7.69
N VAL A 48 13.82 17.31 7.34
CA VAL A 48 15.19 16.87 7.68
C VAL A 48 15.39 16.76 9.18
N LYS A 49 14.96 17.77 9.94
CA LYS A 49 15.10 17.81 11.41
C LYS A 49 14.44 16.61 12.10
N TYR A 50 13.22 16.23 11.71
CA TYR A 50 12.51 15.11 12.34
C TYR A 50 13.03 13.75 11.84
N ALA A 51 13.44 13.64 10.58
CA ALA A 51 14.08 12.43 10.06
C ALA A 51 15.36 12.09 10.83
N LEU A 52 16.23 13.09 11.06
CA LEU A 52 17.48 12.92 11.83
C LEU A 52 17.24 12.61 13.33
N ARG A 53 16.06 12.95 13.85
CA ARG A 53 15.72 12.75 15.27
C ARG A 53 15.04 11.41 15.54
N CYS A 54 14.61 10.71 14.50
CA CYS A 54 13.90 9.45 14.60
C CYS A 54 14.71 8.41 15.39
N GLY A 55 14.10 7.77 16.38
CA GLY A 55 14.75 6.77 17.23
C GLY A 55 15.69 7.32 18.31
N HIS A 56 15.91 8.64 18.37
CA HIS A 56 16.84 9.25 19.34
C HIS A 56 16.16 10.05 20.46
N LYS A 57 14.99 10.67 20.21
CA LYS A 57 14.32 11.55 21.21
C LYS A 57 12.93 11.08 21.61
N ASP A 58 12.13 10.70 20.63
CA ASP A 58 10.73 10.31 20.78
C ASP A 58 10.53 8.94 20.11
N ASP A 59 9.34 8.35 20.28
CA ASP A 59 8.94 7.15 19.55
C ASP A 59 9.11 7.33 18.03
N PRO A 60 9.74 6.38 17.32
CA PRO A 60 10.01 6.49 15.88
C PRO A 60 8.78 6.80 15.04
N ALA A 61 7.62 6.23 15.37
CA ALA A 61 6.39 6.47 14.61
C ALA A 61 5.90 7.91 14.80
N LYS A 62 5.96 8.45 16.03
CA LYS A 62 5.61 9.86 16.31
C LYS A 62 6.50 10.85 15.56
N GLU A 63 7.77 10.52 15.34
CA GLU A 63 8.68 11.36 14.57
C GLU A 63 8.38 11.29 13.07
N MET A 64 8.11 10.10 12.55
CA MET A 64 7.73 9.92 11.14
C MET A 64 6.38 10.55 10.80
N GLU A 65 5.43 10.58 11.73
CA GLU A 65 4.17 11.33 11.57
C GLU A 65 4.42 12.83 11.36
N LYS A 66 5.39 13.42 12.08
CA LYS A 66 5.78 14.82 11.90
C LYS A 66 6.47 15.03 10.54
N VAL A 67 7.38 14.14 10.15
CA VAL A 67 8.02 14.18 8.83
C VAL A 67 6.97 14.26 7.72
N ARG A 68 5.97 13.36 7.77
CA ARG A 68 4.88 13.31 6.80
C ARG A 68 4.05 14.60 6.78
N GLN A 69 3.68 15.12 7.96
CA GLN A 69 2.89 16.35 8.05
C GLN A 69 3.59 17.55 7.39
N TYR A 70 4.91 17.71 7.59
CA TYR A 70 5.66 18.81 6.97
C TYR A 70 5.91 18.58 5.47
N ALA A 71 6.00 17.32 5.01
CA ALA A 71 6.06 17.01 3.59
C ALA A 71 4.74 17.36 2.87
N ASP A 72 3.59 17.03 3.46
CA ASP A 72 2.28 17.38 2.89
C ASP A 72 2.08 18.90 2.81
N TRP A 73 2.46 19.63 3.85
CA TRP A 73 2.45 21.09 3.84
C TRP A 73 3.36 21.69 2.77
N TYR A 74 4.53 21.08 2.54
CA TYR A 74 5.41 21.49 1.45
C TYR A 74 4.72 21.34 0.09
N VAL A 75 4.06 20.20 -0.17
CA VAL A 75 3.35 19.93 -1.42
C VAL A 75 2.21 20.93 -1.62
N SER A 76 1.36 21.14 -0.62
CA SER A 76 0.27 22.13 -0.69
C SER A 76 0.79 23.54 -0.95
N ALA A 77 1.83 23.98 -0.23
CA ALA A 77 2.43 25.30 -0.45
C ALA A 77 3.07 25.44 -1.84
N ALA A 78 3.70 24.37 -2.36
CA ALA A 78 4.28 24.36 -3.70
C ALA A 78 3.20 24.54 -4.79
N ARG A 79 2.03 23.95 -4.58
CA ARG A 79 0.82 24.08 -5.42
C ARG A 79 0.08 25.41 -5.25
N GLY A 80 0.47 26.25 -4.29
CA GLY A 80 -0.18 27.53 -4.00
C GLY A 80 -1.45 27.42 -3.16
N GLU A 81 -1.65 26.28 -2.51
CA GLU A 81 -2.77 26.03 -1.60
C GLU A 81 -2.50 26.68 -0.23
N THR A 82 -3.55 27.14 0.45
CA THR A 82 -3.46 27.59 1.85
C THR A 82 -3.46 26.37 2.77
N ILE A 83 -2.55 26.35 3.74
CA ILE A 83 -2.42 25.25 4.69
C ILE A 83 -3.42 25.41 5.82
N ASP A 84 -4.10 24.30 6.11
CA ASP A 84 -4.91 24.13 7.31
C ASP A 84 -4.12 23.31 8.34
N PRO A 85 -3.74 23.88 9.50
CA PRO A 85 -3.00 23.17 10.55
C PRO A 85 -3.80 22.05 11.23
N MET A 86 -5.13 22.11 11.16
CA MET A 86 -6.03 21.16 11.80
C MET A 86 -6.37 19.99 10.87
N LYS A 87 -6.11 20.15 9.57
CA LYS A 87 -6.18 19.08 8.59
C LYS A 87 -4.98 18.14 8.79
N LYS A 88 -5.21 17.03 9.51
CA LYS A 88 -4.23 15.94 9.60
C LYS A 88 -3.86 15.51 8.18
N ALA A 89 -2.56 15.32 7.94
CA ALA A 89 -2.04 14.59 6.79
C ALA A 89 -2.93 13.36 6.55
N GLN A 90 -3.57 13.26 5.39
CA GLN A 90 -4.50 12.15 5.12
C GLN A 90 -3.71 10.86 5.34
N VAL A 91 -4.03 10.16 6.43
CA VAL A 91 -3.59 8.79 6.61
C VAL A 91 -4.51 8.02 5.69
N GLU A 92 -4.10 7.79 4.45
CA GLU A 92 -4.47 6.52 3.87
C GLU A 92 -3.82 5.47 4.76
N THR A 93 -4.59 5.03 5.75
CA THR A 93 -4.26 3.82 6.44
C THR A 93 -4.41 2.79 5.35
N ILE A 94 -3.30 2.39 4.71
CA ILE A 94 -3.27 1.09 4.05
C ILE A 94 -3.37 0.10 5.22
N GLY A 95 -4.60 -0.13 5.66
CA GLY A 95 -4.90 -1.19 6.59
C GLY A 95 -4.46 -2.49 5.93
N PRO A 96 -4.03 -3.50 6.70
CA PRO A 96 -3.84 -4.82 6.13
C PRO A 96 -5.21 -5.29 5.60
N GLY A 97 -5.40 -5.30 4.27
CA GLY A 97 -6.61 -5.81 3.63
C GLY A 97 -7.34 -4.96 2.58
N CYS A 98 -6.75 -3.92 1.98
CA CYS A 98 -7.25 -3.35 0.72
C CYS A 98 -7.01 -4.39 -0.41
N TYR A 99 -7.95 -4.99 -1.15
CA TYR A 99 -9.39 -4.87 -1.33
C TYR A 99 -9.97 -6.28 -1.62
N LEU A 100 -11.02 -6.71 -0.90
CA LEU A 100 -11.96 -7.72 -1.42
C LEU A 100 -13.04 -6.94 -2.20
N TYR A 101 -12.95 -6.90 -3.52
CA TYR A 101 -14.00 -6.33 -4.36
C TYR A 101 -15.31 -7.12 -4.18
N ALA A 102 -16.35 -6.42 -3.72
CA ALA A 102 -17.73 -6.80 -4.02
C ALA A 102 -18.07 -6.18 -5.38
N ALA A 103 -18.40 -7.02 -6.36
CA ALA A 103 -18.82 -6.59 -7.69
C ALA A 103 -19.98 -5.56 -7.61
N PRO A 104 -19.96 -4.46 -8.39
CA PRO A 104 -21.13 -3.59 -8.53
C PRO A 104 -22.26 -4.36 -9.22
N LYS A 105 -23.50 -4.20 -8.73
CA LYS A 105 -24.68 -4.63 -9.48
C LYS A 105 -24.75 -3.82 -10.77
N ALA A 106 -24.75 -4.53 -11.90
CA ALA A 106 -24.90 -3.96 -13.23
C ALA A 106 -26.16 -3.09 -13.30
N HIS A 107 -25.98 -1.80 -13.60
CA HIS A 107 -27.01 -0.91 -14.12
C HIS A 107 -26.40 -0.17 -15.32
N GLY A 108 -27.07 -0.27 -16.47
CA GLY A 108 -26.76 0.53 -17.66
C GLY A 108 -26.14 -0.28 -18.78
N THR A 109 -26.95 -0.51 -19.81
CA THR A 109 -26.68 -1.27 -21.02
C THR A 109 -25.68 -0.57 -21.94
N GLU A 110 -24.47 -1.10 -22.03
CA GLU A 110 -23.67 -1.06 -23.25
C GLU A 110 -23.24 -2.50 -23.55
N LYS A 111 -23.26 -2.90 -24.82
CA LYS A 111 -22.86 -4.24 -25.25
C LYS A 111 -21.38 -4.43 -24.91
N SER A 112 -21.10 -5.03 -23.76
CA SER A 112 -19.81 -5.64 -23.47
C SER A 112 -19.58 -6.72 -24.52
N ALA A 113 -18.47 -6.61 -25.27
CA ALA A 113 -17.95 -7.76 -26.00
C ALA A 113 -17.82 -8.92 -25.00
N GLU A 114 -18.41 -10.08 -25.32
CA GLU A 114 -18.27 -11.26 -24.48
C GLU A 114 -16.78 -11.56 -24.32
N ALA A 115 -16.31 -11.59 -23.06
CA ALA A 115 -15.00 -12.11 -22.76
C ALA A 115 -14.94 -13.54 -23.33
N PRO A 116 -13.89 -13.91 -24.09
CA PRO A 116 -13.80 -15.24 -24.68
C PRO A 116 -13.93 -16.29 -23.58
N SER A 117 -14.76 -17.32 -23.82
CA SER A 117 -14.91 -18.42 -22.87
C SER A 117 -13.54 -19.07 -22.62
N PRO A 118 -13.18 -19.40 -21.37
CA PRO A 118 -11.89 -20.02 -21.09
C PRO A 118 -11.76 -21.33 -21.86
N ASP A 119 -10.70 -21.43 -22.66
CA ASP A 119 -10.34 -22.61 -23.43
C ASP A 119 -9.93 -23.73 -22.46
N PRO A 120 -10.51 -24.95 -22.55
CA PRO A 120 -10.12 -26.08 -21.69
C PRO A 120 -8.63 -26.49 -21.81
N GLU A 121 -7.88 -26.00 -22.80
CA GLU A 121 -6.42 -26.19 -22.94
C GLU A 121 -5.59 -25.00 -22.40
N GLN A 122 -6.20 -24.01 -21.74
CA GLN A 122 -5.51 -22.80 -21.33
C GLN A 122 -4.48 -23.06 -20.21
N LYS A 123 -3.20 -22.75 -20.50
CA LYS A 123 -2.10 -22.80 -19.51
C LYS A 123 -2.44 -21.96 -18.27
N SER A 124 -2.10 -22.48 -17.09
CA SER A 124 -2.19 -21.69 -15.86
C SER A 124 -1.17 -20.54 -15.90
N TRP A 125 -1.45 -19.44 -15.19
CA TRP A 125 -0.50 -18.31 -15.11
C TRP A 125 0.86 -18.74 -14.57
N ILE A 126 0.88 -19.68 -13.63
CA ILE A 126 2.12 -20.25 -13.08
C ILE A 126 2.88 -21.03 -14.16
N ASP A 127 2.19 -21.76 -15.03
CA ASP A 127 2.83 -22.51 -16.10
C ASP A 127 3.37 -21.59 -17.21
N CYS A 128 2.73 -20.45 -17.47
CA CYS A 128 3.28 -19.41 -18.34
C CYS A 128 4.64 -18.89 -17.82
N VAL A 129 4.75 -18.60 -16.51
CA VAL A 129 6.02 -18.12 -15.93
C VAL A 129 7.07 -19.22 -15.86
N LYS A 130 6.69 -20.48 -15.61
CA LYS A 130 7.61 -21.63 -15.69
C LYS A 130 8.17 -21.82 -17.09
N GLU A 131 7.33 -21.67 -18.11
CA GLU A 131 7.75 -21.72 -19.51
C GLU A 131 8.75 -20.62 -19.83
N PHE A 132 8.50 -19.39 -19.38
CA PHE A 132 9.45 -18.28 -19.50
C PHE A 132 10.77 -18.57 -18.79
N ASN A 133 10.74 -18.98 -17.51
CA ASN A 133 11.95 -19.29 -16.76
C ASN A 133 12.78 -20.37 -17.45
N LYS A 134 12.13 -21.37 -18.07
CA LYS A 134 12.80 -22.40 -18.87
C LYS A 134 13.37 -21.85 -20.17
N ALA A 135 12.65 -20.97 -20.87
CA ALA A 135 13.08 -20.41 -22.15
C ALA A 135 14.26 -19.42 -22.00
N TYR A 136 14.33 -18.72 -20.86
CA TYR A 136 15.33 -17.69 -20.57
C TYR A 136 16.38 -18.13 -19.53
N ASP A 137 16.43 -19.43 -19.19
CA ASP A 137 17.35 -20.01 -18.21
C ASP A 137 17.37 -19.27 -16.85
N VAL A 138 16.20 -18.80 -16.40
CA VAL A 138 16.07 -18.07 -15.13
C VAL A 138 16.18 -19.05 -13.96
N PRO A 139 17.17 -18.90 -13.06
CA PRO A 139 17.30 -19.76 -11.91
C PRO A 139 16.15 -19.52 -10.92
N THR A 140 15.56 -20.61 -10.43
CA THR A 140 14.51 -20.58 -9.42
C THR A 140 15.05 -20.95 -8.04
N LEU A 141 15.65 -22.13 -7.84
CA LEU A 141 16.15 -22.57 -6.54
C LEU A 141 17.69 -22.63 -6.48
N PRO A 142 18.31 -22.49 -5.29
CA PRO A 142 19.73 -22.74 -5.13
C PRO A 142 20.04 -24.21 -5.45
N GLY A 143 21.14 -24.42 -6.16
CA GLY A 143 21.56 -25.74 -6.62
C GLY A 143 23.08 -25.78 -6.83
N PRO A 144 23.65 -26.90 -7.31
CA PRO A 144 25.10 -27.00 -7.53
C PRO A 144 25.66 -25.89 -8.44
N ALA A 145 24.82 -25.36 -9.34
CA ALA A 145 25.16 -24.30 -10.28
C ALA A 145 24.91 -22.87 -9.75
N LEU A 146 24.15 -22.70 -8.65
CA LEU A 146 23.82 -21.38 -8.09
C LEU A 146 24.11 -21.38 -6.59
N ARG A 147 25.14 -20.63 -6.18
CA ARG A 147 25.51 -20.52 -4.77
C ARG A 147 24.43 -19.76 -4.01
N TYR A 148 24.35 -20.01 -2.71
CA TYR A 148 23.34 -19.35 -1.86
C TYR A 148 23.41 -17.82 -1.91
N VAL A 149 24.60 -17.24 -1.97
CA VAL A 149 24.79 -15.78 -2.08
C VAL A 149 24.25 -15.26 -3.42
N GLU A 150 24.60 -15.92 -4.53
CA GLU A 150 24.12 -15.55 -5.87
C GLU A 150 22.59 -15.70 -5.98
N TYR A 151 22.02 -16.71 -5.32
CA TYR A 151 20.58 -16.88 -5.20
C TYR A 151 19.91 -15.70 -4.50
N LEU A 152 20.47 -15.20 -3.39
CA LEU A 152 19.96 -14.01 -2.70
C LEU A 152 20.00 -12.76 -3.58
N ASP A 153 21.05 -12.59 -4.38
CA ASP A 153 21.13 -11.49 -5.34
C ASP A 153 19.98 -11.58 -6.35
N THR A 154 19.63 -12.78 -6.82
CA THR A 154 18.47 -12.95 -7.73
C THR A 154 17.12 -12.63 -7.07
N LEU A 155 16.99 -12.82 -5.75
CA LEU A 155 15.80 -12.42 -5.00
C LEU A 155 15.74 -10.90 -4.82
N ALA A 156 16.89 -10.26 -4.59
CA ALA A 156 16.98 -8.81 -4.52
C ALA A 156 16.58 -8.16 -5.85
N THR A 157 17.10 -8.66 -6.98
CA THR A 157 16.68 -8.23 -8.32
C THR A 157 15.18 -8.45 -8.54
N GLN A 158 14.63 -9.58 -8.08
CA GLN A 158 13.19 -9.82 -8.20
C GLN A 158 12.36 -8.79 -7.41
N ALA A 159 12.83 -8.37 -6.23
CA ALA A 159 12.18 -7.33 -5.44
C ALA A 159 12.27 -5.95 -6.11
N GLU A 160 13.37 -5.63 -6.79
CA GLU A 160 13.51 -4.41 -7.60
C GLU A 160 12.49 -4.38 -8.74
N LEU A 161 12.37 -5.48 -9.50
CA LEU A 161 11.35 -5.62 -10.56
C LEU A 161 9.93 -5.43 -10.02
N ILE A 162 9.60 -6.05 -8.88
CA ILE A 162 8.28 -5.86 -8.25
C ILE A 162 8.01 -4.39 -7.92
N ASN A 163 9.01 -3.66 -7.41
CA ASN A 163 8.85 -2.24 -7.10
C ASN A 163 8.66 -1.40 -8.36
N GLU A 164 9.33 -1.75 -9.45
CA GLU A 164 9.17 -1.12 -10.77
C GLU A 164 7.73 -1.29 -11.27
N GLU A 165 7.21 -2.53 -11.34
CA GLU A 165 5.86 -2.79 -11.86
C GLU A 165 4.75 -2.14 -11.02
N ILE A 166 4.92 -2.11 -9.69
CA ILE A 166 3.98 -1.42 -8.80
C ILE A 166 4.02 0.10 -9.02
N ASN A 167 5.20 0.67 -9.29
CA ASN A 167 5.31 2.08 -9.63
C ASN A 167 4.64 2.40 -10.97
N GLU A 168 4.82 1.55 -11.99
CA GLU A 168 4.13 1.70 -13.27
C GLU A 168 2.60 1.63 -13.13
N LEU A 169 2.11 0.70 -12.32
CA LEU A 169 0.69 0.60 -11.99
C LEU A 169 0.17 1.90 -11.35
N ASN A 170 0.90 2.47 -10.38
CA ASN A 170 0.51 3.72 -9.75
C ASN A 170 0.49 4.88 -10.75
N VAL A 171 1.50 5.00 -11.61
CA VAL A 171 1.57 6.04 -12.65
C VAL A 171 0.40 5.93 -13.62
N ALA A 172 0.10 4.73 -14.12
CA ALA A 172 -1.02 4.49 -15.03
C ALA A 172 -2.37 4.78 -14.35
N PHE A 173 -2.51 4.43 -13.08
CA PHE A 173 -3.71 4.70 -12.30
C PHE A 173 -3.92 6.19 -12.02
N ASP A 174 -2.85 6.91 -11.68
CA ASP A 174 -2.88 8.36 -11.46
C ASP A 174 -3.26 9.13 -12.74
N ASP A 175 -2.72 8.72 -13.90
CA ASP A 175 -3.11 9.31 -15.19
C ASP A 175 -4.61 9.11 -15.46
N TRP A 176 -5.11 7.90 -15.25
CA TRP A 176 -6.53 7.60 -15.42
C TRP A 176 -7.42 8.39 -14.45
N MET A 177 -7.03 8.49 -13.18
CA MET A 177 -7.73 9.29 -12.16
C MET A 177 -7.68 10.79 -12.46
N GLY A 178 -6.63 11.25 -13.14
CA GLY A 178 -6.48 12.61 -13.67
C GLY A 178 -7.35 12.91 -14.90
N GLY A 179 -8.07 11.91 -15.43
CA GLY A 179 -8.93 12.02 -16.60
C GLY A 179 -8.27 11.59 -17.91
N GLY A 180 -7.08 10.98 -17.85
CA GLY A 180 -6.41 10.35 -19.00
C GLY A 180 -7.08 9.05 -19.46
N ASP A 181 -6.68 8.57 -20.64
CA ASP A 181 -7.12 7.28 -21.19
C ASP A 181 -6.03 6.21 -21.00
N ALA A 182 -5.86 5.76 -19.77
CA ALA A 182 -4.79 4.83 -19.37
C ALA A 182 -5.27 3.41 -19.01
N LYS A 183 -6.49 3.01 -19.39
CA LYS A 183 -7.03 1.67 -19.03
C LYS A 183 -6.18 0.52 -19.57
N VAL A 184 -5.59 0.67 -20.76
CA VAL A 184 -4.69 -0.32 -21.35
C VAL A 184 -3.39 -0.41 -20.53
N ALA A 185 -2.79 0.74 -20.19
CA ALA A 185 -1.58 0.79 -19.38
C ALA A 185 -1.80 0.22 -17.97
N ILE A 186 -2.98 0.45 -17.36
CA ILE A 186 -3.36 -0.17 -16.10
C ILE A 186 -3.42 -1.69 -16.23
N LEU A 187 -4.06 -2.20 -17.30
CA LEU A 187 -4.16 -3.65 -17.51
C LEU A 187 -2.78 -4.28 -17.71
N ASP A 188 -1.91 -3.62 -18.47
CA ASP A 188 -0.52 -4.03 -18.71
C ASP A 188 0.25 -4.16 -17.39
N ALA A 189 0.30 -3.07 -16.61
CA ALA A 189 0.97 -3.05 -15.31
C ALA A 189 0.39 -4.05 -14.29
N ILE A 190 -0.92 -4.35 -14.34
CA ILE A 190 -1.52 -5.44 -13.54
C ILE A 190 -0.97 -6.80 -13.97
N CYS A 191 -0.89 -7.05 -15.29
CA CYS A 191 -0.35 -8.31 -15.81
C CYS A 191 1.12 -8.49 -15.43
N ASP A 192 1.93 -7.45 -15.59
CA ASP A 192 3.35 -7.47 -15.26
C ASP A 192 3.58 -7.65 -13.76
N SER A 193 2.82 -6.95 -12.91
CA SER A 193 2.81 -7.16 -11.46
C SER A 193 2.52 -8.60 -11.08
N ILE A 194 1.52 -9.23 -11.69
CA ILE A 194 1.20 -10.65 -11.45
C ILE A 194 2.37 -11.54 -11.90
N TYR A 195 2.98 -11.24 -13.05
CA TYR A 195 4.09 -11.99 -13.61
C TYR A 195 5.31 -12.02 -12.68
N VAL A 196 5.73 -10.85 -12.18
CA VAL A 196 6.88 -10.73 -11.28
C VAL A 196 6.62 -11.30 -9.88
N LEU A 197 5.37 -11.25 -9.39
CA LEU A 197 4.98 -11.88 -8.12
C LEU A 197 5.00 -13.42 -8.21
N ILE A 198 4.52 -13.99 -9.31
CA ILE A 198 4.62 -15.42 -9.59
C ILE A 198 6.10 -15.82 -9.71
N GLY A 199 6.92 -15.01 -10.39
CA GLY A 199 8.35 -15.21 -10.51
C GLY A 199 9.05 -15.33 -9.15
N LEU A 200 8.73 -14.44 -8.21
CA LEU A 200 9.24 -14.51 -6.84
C LEU A 200 8.80 -15.79 -6.12
N ALA A 201 7.53 -16.16 -6.19
CA ALA A 201 7.02 -17.37 -5.55
C ALA A 201 7.74 -18.63 -6.08
N LEU A 202 7.97 -18.71 -7.39
CA LEU A 202 8.70 -19.81 -8.01
C LEU A 202 10.16 -19.84 -7.58
N LYS A 203 10.83 -18.68 -7.46
CA LYS A 203 12.21 -18.59 -6.94
C LYS A 203 12.30 -19.07 -5.49
N MET A 204 11.33 -18.69 -4.67
CA MET A 204 11.30 -19.10 -3.26
C MET A 204 10.83 -20.55 -3.05
N GLY A 205 10.43 -21.26 -4.10
CA GLY A 205 9.94 -22.64 -4.02
C GLY A 205 8.51 -22.77 -3.50
N PHE A 206 7.76 -21.68 -3.42
CA PHE A 206 6.43 -21.67 -2.81
C PHE A 206 5.38 -22.32 -3.72
N ASN A 207 4.48 -23.08 -3.10
CA ASN A 207 3.27 -23.57 -3.77
C ASN A 207 2.20 -22.48 -3.80
N LEU A 208 2.38 -21.50 -4.68
CA LEU A 208 1.54 -20.30 -4.76
C LEU A 208 0.05 -20.62 -5.00
N ASP A 209 -0.26 -21.59 -5.86
CA ASP A 209 -1.64 -21.97 -6.18
C ASP A 209 -2.37 -22.53 -4.94
N ALA A 210 -1.71 -23.43 -4.19
CA ALA A 210 -2.28 -23.97 -2.97
C ALA A 210 -2.38 -22.91 -1.86
N ALA A 211 -1.35 -22.06 -1.70
CA ALA A 211 -1.38 -20.94 -0.76
C ALA A 211 -2.52 -19.95 -1.08
N PHE A 212 -2.72 -19.62 -2.36
CA PHE A 212 -3.81 -18.73 -2.78
C PHE A 212 -5.19 -19.32 -2.47
N ARG A 213 -5.39 -20.63 -2.71
CA ARG A 213 -6.64 -21.32 -2.34
C ARG A 213 -6.88 -21.31 -0.84
N GLU A 214 -5.85 -21.45 -0.01
CA GLU A 214 -5.98 -21.37 1.45
C GLU A 214 -6.32 -19.94 1.91
N VAL A 215 -5.69 -18.92 1.33
CA VAL A 215 -6.06 -17.52 1.56
C VAL A 215 -7.50 -17.25 1.15
N HIS A 216 -7.94 -17.79 0.01
CA HIS A 216 -9.31 -17.69 -0.45
C HIS A 216 -10.29 -18.37 0.53
N ARG A 217 -10.02 -19.61 0.96
CA ARG A 217 -10.81 -20.32 1.98
C ARG A 217 -10.96 -19.50 3.26
N SER A 218 -9.85 -18.97 3.77
CA SER A 218 -9.83 -18.10 4.95
C SER A 218 -10.65 -16.83 4.74
N ASN A 219 -10.52 -16.17 3.58
CA ASN A 219 -11.33 -15.00 3.25
C ASN A 219 -12.83 -15.30 3.18
N MET A 220 -13.21 -16.42 2.59
CA MET A 220 -14.61 -16.85 2.53
C MET A 220 -15.17 -17.26 3.89
N SER A 221 -14.32 -17.67 4.85
CA SER A 221 -14.75 -17.93 6.23
C SER A 221 -15.15 -16.68 7.02
N LYS A 222 -14.86 -15.46 6.50
CA LYS A 222 -15.26 -14.20 7.13
C LYS A 222 -16.75 -13.88 7.01
N LEU A 223 -17.48 -14.61 6.17
CA LEU A 223 -18.92 -14.40 5.98
C LEU A 223 -19.70 -14.69 7.27
N GLY A 224 -20.80 -13.96 7.45
CA GLY A 224 -21.76 -14.21 8.53
C GLY A 224 -22.50 -15.54 8.34
N GLU A 225 -23.32 -15.91 9.33
CA GLU A 225 -24.14 -17.14 9.27
C GLU A 225 -25.11 -17.16 8.08
N ASP A 226 -25.50 -15.98 7.57
CA ASP A 226 -26.35 -15.83 6.40
C ASP A 226 -25.59 -15.85 5.07
N GLY A 227 -24.27 -16.13 5.10
CA GLY A 227 -23.39 -16.13 3.93
C GLY A 227 -23.08 -14.73 3.41
N LYS A 228 -23.39 -13.66 4.14
CA LYS A 228 -23.11 -12.28 3.70
C LYS A 228 -21.90 -11.68 4.41
N PRO A 229 -21.19 -10.75 3.77
CA PRO A 229 -20.12 -10.02 4.43
C PRO A 229 -20.68 -9.18 5.59
N ILE A 230 -20.08 -9.34 6.78
CA ILE A 230 -20.31 -8.42 7.89
C ILE A 230 -19.45 -7.19 7.63
N LYS A 231 -20.05 -6.00 7.51
CA LYS A 231 -19.33 -4.77 7.19
C LYS A 231 -19.41 -3.77 8.33
N ARG A 232 -18.32 -3.04 8.55
CA ARG A 232 -18.29 -1.81 9.35
C ARG A 232 -18.69 -0.61 8.49
N ASP A 233 -19.00 0.51 9.13
CA ASP A 233 -19.41 1.78 8.48
C ASP A 233 -18.39 2.32 7.46
N ASP A 234 -17.11 1.95 7.58
CA ASP A 234 -16.05 2.30 6.63
C ASP A 234 -15.92 1.31 5.45
N GLY A 235 -16.87 0.37 5.33
CA GLY A 235 -16.87 -0.66 4.29
C GLY A 235 -15.97 -1.87 4.58
N LYS A 236 -15.23 -1.88 5.71
CA LYS A 236 -14.34 -2.99 6.05
C LYS A 236 -15.12 -4.28 6.35
N VAL A 237 -14.74 -5.37 5.69
CA VAL A 237 -15.26 -6.71 6.00
C VAL A 237 -14.69 -7.19 7.33
N LEU A 238 -15.59 -7.47 8.28
CA LEU A 238 -15.28 -8.01 9.60
C LEU A 238 -15.19 -9.53 9.56
N LYS A 239 -14.59 -10.11 10.60
CA LYS A 239 -14.49 -11.56 10.77
C LYS A 239 -15.83 -12.09 11.27
N GLY A 240 -16.45 -12.98 10.49
CA GLY A 240 -17.63 -13.73 10.89
C GLY A 240 -17.36 -14.75 12.01
N PRO A 241 -18.43 -15.34 12.58
CA PRO A 241 -18.32 -16.29 13.69
C PRO A 241 -17.58 -17.57 13.32
N ASN A 242 -17.57 -17.94 12.03
CA ASN A 242 -16.89 -19.13 11.50
C ASN A 242 -15.48 -18.82 10.96
N PHE A 243 -14.93 -17.64 11.25
CA PHE A 243 -13.64 -17.23 10.73
C PHE A 243 -12.51 -18.16 11.19
N THR A 244 -11.68 -18.58 10.24
CA THR A 244 -10.46 -19.35 10.48
C THR A 244 -9.30 -18.72 9.70
N PRO A 245 -8.19 -18.34 10.36
CA PRO A 245 -7.05 -17.71 9.68
C PRO A 245 -6.43 -18.67 8.65
N PRO A 246 -5.72 -18.14 7.62
CA PRO A 246 -5.05 -19.00 6.65
C PRO A 246 -3.84 -19.68 7.30
N ASN A 247 -3.63 -20.96 7.03
CA ASN A 247 -2.39 -21.67 7.39
C ASN A 247 -1.47 -21.83 6.18
N LEU A 248 -0.40 -21.03 6.10
CA LEU A 248 0.49 -21.00 4.93
C LEU A 248 1.76 -21.86 5.07
N GLU A 249 2.07 -22.33 6.27
CA GLU A 249 3.27 -23.14 6.54
C GLU A 249 3.41 -24.37 5.62
N PRO A 250 2.33 -25.09 5.24
CA PRO A 250 2.43 -26.25 4.34
C PRO A 250 2.81 -25.93 2.88
N TYR A 251 2.90 -24.65 2.50
CA TYR A 251 3.11 -24.21 1.11
C TYR A 251 4.43 -23.48 0.87
N ILE A 252 5.29 -23.45 1.90
CA ILE A 252 6.63 -22.85 1.91
C ILE A 252 7.68 -23.93 1.60
#